data_AF-A0A7S6SDS9-F1
#
_entry.id   AF-A0A7S6SDS9-F1
#
_cell.length_a   1.000
_cell.length_b   1.000
_cell.length_c   1.000
_cell.angle_alpha   90.00
_cell.angle_beta   90.00
_cell.angle_gamma   90.00
#
_symmetry.space_group_name_H-M   'P 1'
#
loop_
_entity.id
_entity.type
_entity.pdbx_description
1 polymer ?
#
loop_
_entity_poly.entity_id
_entity_poly.type
_entity_poly.pdbx_seq_one_letter_code
_entity_poly.pdbx_strand_id
1 'polypeptide(L)' 'MFQKINFIFGLAMIFLYLGAGLFFLFGSEYLDMNETFRVAFGLIVLLYGIFRGYKAFLHFRESKETGEEES' A
#
# COMPACT_ATOMS: atom_id res chain seq x y z
N MET A 1 13.68 -15.51 11.98
CA MET A 1 13.28 -14.19 12.52
C MET A 1 13.17 -13.11 11.44
N PHE A 2 14.17 -12.97 10.55
CA PHE A 2 14.16 -11.95 9.47
C PHE A 2 12.93 -11.98 8.54
N GLN A 3 12.39 -13.15 8.20
CA GLN A 3 11.23 -13.22 7.29
C GLN A 3 9.94 -12.67 7.91
N LYS A 4 9.68 -12.92 9.21
CA LYS A 4 8.52 -12.35 9.91
C LYS A 4 8.61 -10.82 10.01
N ILE A 5 9.82 -10.28 10.17
CA ILE A 5 10.06 -8.83 10.21
C ILE A 5 9.85 -8.22 8.83
N ASN A 6 10.42 -8.79 7.77
CA ASN A 6 10.19 -8.32 6.39
C ASN A 6 8.71 -8.31 6.02
N PHE A 7 7.97 -9.30 6.50
CA PHE A 7 6.54 -9.39 6.30
C PHE A 7 5.78 -8.27 7.02
N ILE A 8 6.05 -8.05 8.31
CA ILE A 8 5.40 -6.97 9.07
C ILE A 8 5.75 -5.60 8.49
N PHE A 9 6.98 -5.45 8.01
CA PHE A 9 7.48 -4.24 7.39
C PHE A 9 6.81 -4.00 6.03
N GLY A 10 6.62 -5.06 5.24
CA GLY A 10 5.87 -5.01 3.99
C GLY A 10 4.41 -4.60 4.21
N LEU A 11 3.77 -5.14 5.24
CA LEU A 11 2.40 -4.79 5.61
C LEU A 11 2.28 -3.34 6.09
N ALA A 12 3.19 -2.91 6.98
CA ALA A 12 3.26 -1.54 7.47
C ALA A 12 3.48 -0.53 6.33
N MET A 13 4.34 -0.88 5.36
CA MET A 13 4.55 -0.06 4.17
C MET A 13 3.27 0.11 3.35
N ILE A 14 2.47 -0.94 3.17
CA ILE A 14 1.19 -0.84 2.43
C ILE A 14 0.25 0.16 3.12
N PHE A 15 0.12 0.09 4.44
CA PHE A 15 -0.66 1.05 5.22
C PHE A 15 -0.11 2.48 5.10
N LEU A 16 1.21 2.65 5.11
CA LEU A 16 1.84 3.95 4.89
C LEU A 16 1.57 4.50 3.48
N TYR A 17 1.66 3.69 2.43
CA TYR A 17 1.40 4.15 1.05
C TYR A 17 -0.08 4.50 0.83
N LEU A 18 -1.01 3.69 1.34
CA LEU A 18 -2.45 3.98 1.29
C LEU A 18 -2.78 5.23 2.11
N GLY A 19 -2.27 5.30 3.33
CA GLY A 19 -2.47 6.45 4.23
C GLY A 19 -1.88 7.73 3.68
N ALA A 20 -0.67 7.69 3.12
CA ALA A 20 -0.03 8.84 2.48
C ALA A 20 -0.79 9.29 1.23
N GLY A 21 -1.26 8.36 0.39
CA GLY A 21 -2.08 8.68 -0.77
C GLY A 21 -3.39 9.36 -0.37
N LEU A 22 -4.07 8.84 0.65
CA LEU A 22 -5.28 9.45 1.22
C LEU A 22 -4.99 10.81 1.84
N PHE A 23 -3.89 10.93 2.57
CA PHE A 23 -3.47 12.19 3.21
C PHE A 23 -3.15 13.27 2.18
N PHE A 24 -2.51 12.93 1.06
CA PHE A 24 -2.31 13.87 -0.04
C PHE A 24 -3.61 14.29 -0.72
N LEU A 25 -4.61 13.40 -0.77
CA LEU A 25 -5.92 13.69 -1.35
C LEU A 25 -6.77 14.60 -0.43
N PHE A 26 -6.80 14.33 0.88
CA PHE A 26 -7.68 14.99 1.85
C PHE A 26 -7.00 16.07 2.69
N GLY A 27 -5.72 15.92 3.04
CA GLY A 27 -4.88 16.93 3.73
C GLY A 27 -4.48 18.10 2.83
N SER A 28 -5.22 18.24 1.73
CA SER A 28 -4.99 19.13 0.60
C SER A 28 -4.94 20.61 1.02
N GLU A 29 -5.63 20.99 2.09
CA GLU A 29 -5.63 22.36 2.61
C GLU A 29 -4.31 22.79 3.27
N TYR A 30 -3.47 21.85 3.71
CA TYR A 30 -2.26 22.17 4.49
C TYR A 30 -0.99 22.28 3.66
N LEU A 31 -1.04 21.88 2.38
CA LEU A 31 0.12 21.93 1.49
C LEU A 31 -0.08 23.06 0.48
N ASP A 32 0.72 24.12 0.65
CA ASP A 32 0.85 25.29 -0.25
C ASP A 32 1.54 24.88 -1.57
N MET A 33 0.97 23.86 -2.21
CA MET A 33 1.49 23.18 -3.39
C MET A 33 0.41 23.22 -4.47
N ASN A 34 0.83 23.40 -5.72
CA ASN A 34 -0.06 23.53 -6.87
C ASN A 34 -1.06 22.36 -6.92
N GLU A 35 -2.35 22.68 -6.92
CA GLU A 35 -3.46 21.76 -6.76
C GLU A 35 -3.42 20.62 -7.79
N THR A 36 -3.11 20.94 -9.06
CA THR A 36 -2.99 19.96 -10.14
C THR A 36 -1.89 18.94 -9.88
N PHE A 37 -0.71 19.41 -9.44
CA PHE A 37 0.40 18.53 -9.11
C PHE A 37 0.09 17.67 -7.88
N ARG A 38 -0.57 18.25 -6.87
CA ARG A 38 -0.94 17.55 -5.64
C ARG A 38 -1.94 16.42 -5.90
N VAL A 39 -2.99 16.71 -6.67
CA VAL A 39 -4.00 15.71 -7.04
C VAL A 39 -3.37 14.62 -7.89
N ALA A 40 -2.55 14.98 -8.90
CA ALA A 40 -1.84 13.99 -9.72
C ALA A 40 -0.93 13.09 -8.86
N PHE A 41 -0.13 13.67 -7.95
CA PHE A 41 0.76 12.91 -7.08
C PHE A 41 -0.02 12.01 -6.11
N GLY A 42 -1.05 12.55 -5.46
CA GLY A 42 -1.91 11.78 -4.55
C GLY A 42 -2.57 10.59 -5.25
N LEU A 43 -3.08 10.80 -6.47
CA LEU A 43 -3.74 9.76 -7.27
C LEU A 43 -2.75 8.68 -7.73
N ILE A 44 -1.53 9.06 -8.14
CA ILE A 44 -0.45 8.12 -8.48
C ILE A 44 -0.04 7.30 -7.25
N VAL A 45 0.17 7.94 -6.10
CA VAL A 45 0.57 7.27 -4.84
C VAL A 45 -0.54 6.33 -4.36
N LEU A 46 -1.80 6.75 -4.47
CA LEU A 46 -2.95 5.95 -4.08
C LEU A 46 -3.13 4.73 -5.00
N LEU A 47 -3.03 4.90 -6.32
CA LEU A 47 -3.03 3.80 -7.29
C LEU A 47 -1.89 2.82 -7.04
N TYR A 48 -0.68 3.32 -6.77
CA TYR A 48 0.47 2.50 -6.44
C TYR A 48 0.27 1.73 -5.12
N GLY A 49 -0.29 2.37 -4.10
CA GLY A 49 -0.65 1.74 -2.83
C GLY A 49 -1.66 0.60 -3.02
N ILE A 50 -2.70 0.81 -3.83
CA ILE A 50 -3.69 -0.22 -4.18
C ILE A 50 -3.04 -1.38 -4.94
N PHE A 51 -2.25 -1.10 -5.98
CA PHE A 51 -1.55 -2.14 -6.75
C PHE A 51 -0.63 -2.97 -5.87
N ARG A 52 0.08 -2.33 -4.95
CA ARG A 52 0.98 -3.01 -4.02
C ARG A 52 0.23 -3.84 -2.98
N GLY A 53 -0.91 -3.33 -2.48
CA GLY A 53 -1.83 -4.09 -1.63
C GLY A 53 -2.39 -5.32 -2.33
N TYR A 54 -2.79 -5.18 -3.60
CA TYR A 54 -3.26 -6.30 -4.42
C TYR A 54 -2.15 -7.34 -4.65
N LYS A 55 -0.92 -6.91 -4.94
CA LYS A 55 0.23 -7.82 -5.10
C LYS A 55 0.52 -8.59 -3.80
N ALA A 56 0.45 -7.92 -2.66
CA ALA A 56 0.60 -8.57 -1.36
C ALA A 56 -0.53 -9.58 -1.13
N PHE A 57 -1.79 -9.21 -1.40
CA PHE A 57 -2.94 -10.10 -1.29
C PHE A 57 -2.82 -11.35 -2.17
N LEU A 58 -2.32 -11.21 -3.41
CA LEU A 58 -2.05 -12.34 -4.28
C LEU A 58 -1.04 -13.31 -3.65
N HIS A 59 0.06 -12.77 -3.12
CA HIS A 59 1.10 -13.55 -2.46
C HIS A 59 0.58 -14.28 -1.21
N PHE A 60 -0.34 -13.65 -0.47
CA PHE A 60 -1.06 -14.27 0.63
C PHE A 60 -1.97 -15.41 0.19
N ARG A 61 -2.73 -15.22 -0.89
CA ARG A 61 -3.65 -16.22 -1.42
C ARG A 61 -2.90 -17.47 -1.87
N GLU A 62 -1.82 -17.27 -2.62
CA GLU A 62 -0.96 -18.36 -3.11
C GLU A 62 -0.32 -19.14 -1.95
N SER A 63 0.15 -18.43 -0.91
CA SER A 63 0.65 -19.08 0.32
C SER A 63 -0.43 -19.84 1.09
N LYS A 64 -1.71 -19.50 0.90
CA LYS A 64 -2.84 -20.17 1.55
C LYS A 64 -3.26 -21.43 0.82
N GLU A 65 -3.27 -21.42 -0.51
CA GLU A 65 -3.56 -22.61 -1.34
C GLU A 65 -2.53 -23.72 -1.11
N THR A 66 -1.22 -23.41 -1.06
CA THR A 66 -0.19 -24.43 -0.79
C THR A 66 -0.30 -25.04 0.62
N GLY A 67 -0.82 -24.30 1.61
CA GLY A 67 -1.01 -24.81 2.97
C GLY A 67 -2.23 -25.74 3.13
N GLU A 68 -3.19 -25.68 2.21
CA GLU A 68 -4.38 -26.54 2.22
C GLU A 68 -4.16 -27.87 1.46
N GLU A 69 -3.16 -27.96 0.57
CA GLU A 69 -2.80 -29.21 -0.13
C GLU A 69 -1.92 -30.16 0.69
N GLU A 70 -1.30 -29.69 1.77
CA GLU A 70 -0.44 -30.48 2.67
C GLU A 70 -1.16 -30.97 3.96
N SER A 71 -2.47 -30.77 4.08
CA SER A 71 -3.27 -31.13 5.29
C SER A 71 -4.18 -32.35 5.09
#